data_AF-A0A3F2RBY7-F1
#
_entry.id   AF-A0A3F2RBY7-F1
#
_cell.length_a   1.000
_cell.length_b   1.000
_cell.length_c   1.000
_cell.angle_alpha   90.00
_cell.angle_beta   90.00
_cell.angle_gamma   90.00
#
_symmetry.space_group_name_H-M   'P 1'
#
loop_
_entity.id
_entity.type
_entity.pdbx_description
1 polymer ?
#
loop_
_entity_poly.entity_id
_entity_poly.type
_entity_poly.pdbx_seq_one_letter_code
_entity_poly.pdbx_strand_id
1 'polypeptide(L)' 'FGDNHDVIFVTSNNVTTQTTVADYIENTYDFRPNRKYNFMAGLIVIWAVLQVAIYLTFKYVSHLKR' A
#
# COMPACT_ATOMS: atom_id res chain seq x y z
N PHE A 1 -21.69 -1.35 -1.13
CA PHE A 1 -21.13 -1.28 0.23
C PHE A 1 -21.56 0.06 0.79
N GLY A 2 -22.57 0.04 1.66
CA GLY A 2 -23.42 1.19 2.00
C GLY A 2 -22.94 2.01 3.19
N ASP A 3 -23.43 3.25 3.22
CA ASP A 3 -23.09 4.38 4.09
C ASP A 3 -23.51 4.21 5.56
N ASN A 4 -23.14 3.11 6.20
CA ASN A 4 -23.23 3.00 7.66
C ASN A 4 -21.87 3.40 8.25
N HIS A 5 -21.61 4.71 8.32
CA HIS A 5 -20.48 5.24 9.07
C HIS A 5 -20.79 5.09 10.56
N ASP A 6 -20.30 4.01 11.17
CA ASP A 6 -20.43 3.83 12.62
C ASP A 6 -19.62 4.93 13.31
N VAL A 7 -20.30 5.77 14.08
CA VAL A 7 -19.74 6.98 14.69
C VAL A 7 -19.27 6.62 16.10
N ILE A 8 -18.00 6.90 16.39
CA ILE A 8 -17.39 6.64 17.69
C ILE A 8 -16.96 7.94 18.38
N PHE A 9 -16.95 7.90 19.71
CA PHE A 9 -16.40 8.96 20.56
C PHE A 9 -15.00 8.56 20.99
N VAL A 10 -14.00 9.32 20.54
CA VAL A 10 -12.59 9.08 20.87
C VAL A 10 -12.13 10.18 21.83
N THR A 11 -11.70 9.79 23.03
CA THR A 11 -11.11 10.70 24.01
C THR A 11 -9.59 10.59 23.95
N SER A 12 -8.92 11.66 23.57
CA SER A 12 -7.45 11.78 23.59
C SER A 12 -7.07 13.10 24.24
N ASN A 13 -6.11 13.10 25.17
CA ASN A 13 -5.64 14.30 25.87
C ASN A 13 -6.77 15.18 26.47
N ASN A 14 -7.74 14.58 27.17
CA ASN A 14 -8.92 15.25 27.75
C ASN A 14 -9.87 15.94 26.75
N VAL A 15 -9.73 15.68 25.45
CA VAL A 15 -10.65 16.16 24.41
C VAL A 15 -11.38 14.97 23.80
N THR A 16 -12.71 14.97 23.91
CA THR A 16 -13.57 13.96 23.27
C THR A 16 -14.00 14.47 21.90
N THR A 17 -13.58 13.77 20.84
CA THR A 17 -13.92 14.11 19.46
C THR A 17 -14.81 13.03 18.87
N GLN A 18 -15.87 13.45 18.19
CA GLN A 18 -16.72 12.55 17.40
C GLN A 18 -16.04 12.29 16.05
N THR A 19 -15.79 11.04 15.73
CA THR A 19 -15.16 10.63 14.46
C THR A 19 -15.79 9.34 13.95
N THR A 20 -15.64 9.03 12.67
CA THR A 20 -16.10 7.74 12.14
C THR A 20 -15.05 6.65 12.44
N VAL A 21 -15.49 5.39 12.52
CA VAL A 21 -14.55 4.25 12.66
C VAL A 21 -13.52 4.25 11.51
N ALA A 22 -13.94 4.59 10.29
CA ALA A 22 -13.06 4.68 9.13
C ALA A 22 -11.97 5.75 9.33
N ASP A 23 -12.36 6.98 9.66
CA ASP A 23 -11.41 8.08 9.87
C ASP A 23 -10.46 7.81 11.05
N TYR A 24 -10.94 7.16 12.10
CA TYR A 24 -10.10 6.75 13.23
C TYR A 24 -9.03 5.74 12.81
N ILE A 25 -9.40 4.69 12.07
CA ILE A 25 -8.44 3.69 11.59
C ILE A 25 -7.44 4.31 10.60
N GLU A 26 -7.90 5.17 9.70
CA GLU A 26 -7.02 5.89 8.77
C GLU A 26 -5.98 6.74 9.50
N ASN A 27 -6.39 7.46 10.54
CA ASN A 27 -5.49 8.34 11.29
C ASN A 27 -4.58 7.58 12.27
N THR A 28 -5.06 6.52 12.92
CA THR A 28 -4.27 5.70 13.85
C THR A 28 -3.23 4.85 13.14
N TYR A 29 -3.57 4.27 11.99
CA TYR A 29 -2.72 3.31 11.28
C TYR A 29 -2.10 3.87 9.98
N ASP A 30 -2.24 5.18 9.73
CA ASP A 30 -1.85 5.87 8.48
C ASP A 30 -2.32 5.11 7.22
N PHE A 31 -3.50 4.49 7.31
CA PHE A 31 -4.13 3.83 6.18
C PHE A 31 -4.56 4.91 5.20
N ARG A 32 -3.80 5.06 4.10
CA ARG A 32 -4.10 6.04 3.06
C ARG A 32 -4.67 5.35 1.83
N PRO A 33 -6.00 5.24 1.70
CA PRO A 33 -6.62 4.60 0.54
C PRO A 33 -6.26 5.29 -0.77
N ASN A 34 -5.99 6.61 -0.75
CA ASN A 34 -5.53 7.34 -1.95
C ASN A 34 -4.10 6.99 -2.39
N ARG A 35 -3.28 6.37 -1.54
CA ARG A 35 -1.93 5.93 -1.89
C ARG A 35 -1.86 4.44 -2.24
N LYS A 36 -2.97 3.69 -2.13
CA LYS A 36 -3.02 2.24 -2.43
C LYS A 36 -2.49 1.93 -3.83
N TYR A 37 -2.84 2.75 -4.81
CA TYR A 37 -2.37 2.60 -6.19
C TYR A 37 -0.90 2.96 -6.36
N ASN A 38 -0.36 3.89 -5.57
CA ASN A 38 1.06 4.23 -5.60
C ASN A 38 1.92 3.08 -5.06
N PHE A 39 1.47 2.44 -3.96
CA PHE A 39 2.13 1.23 -3.46
C PHE A 39 2.04 0.08 -4.45
N MET A 40 0.88 -0.12 -5.08
CA MET A 40 0.68 -1.15 -6.10
C MET A 40 1.55 -0.90 -7.35
N ALA A 41 1.65 0.36 -7.80
CA ALA A 41 2.54 0.74 -8.89
C ALA A 41 4.01 0.49 -8.55
N GLY A 42 4.45 0.84 -7.33
CA GLY A 42 5.80 0.54 -6.84
C GLY A 42 6.11 -0.96 -6.86
N LEU A 43 5.17 -1.80 -6.44
CA LEU A 43 5.30 -3.26 -6.49
C LEU A 43 5.43 -3.78 -7.94
N ILE A 44 4.61 -3.28 -8.85
CA ILE A 44 4.66 -3.65 -10.28
C ILE A 44 6.00 -3.25 -10.90
N VAL A 45 6.53 -2.07 -10.55
CA VAL A 45 7.84 -1.61 -11.03
C VAL A 45 8.96 -2.53 -10.55
N ILE A 46 9.01 -2.86 -9.26
CA ILE A 46 10.02 -3.79 -8.70
C ILE A 46 9.91 -5.16 -9.38
N TRP A 47 8.69 -5.66 -9.56
CA TRP A 47 8.44 -6.93 -10.25
C TRP A 47 8.98 -6.92 -11.69
N ALA A 48 8.73 -5.86 -12.46
CA ALA A 48 9.20 -5.75 -13.84
C ALA A 48 10.74 -5.68 -13.92
N VAL A 49 11.38 -4.91 -13.03
CA VAL A 49 12.84 -4.83 -12.94
C VAL A 49 13.44 -6.20 -12.64
N LEU A 50 12.85 -6.95 -11.71
CA LEU A 50 13.29 -8.29 -11.34
C LEU A 50 13.17 -9.28 -12.51
N GLN A 51 12.09 -9.22 -13.30
CA GLN A 51 11.94 -10.03 -14.51
C GLN A 51 13.03 -9.71 -15.55
N VAL A 52 13.32 -8.43 -15.79
CA VAL A 52 14.37 -8.02 -16.74
C VAL A 52 15.74 -8.47 -16.27
N ALA A 53 16.06 -8.32 -14.98
CA ALA A 53 17.33 -8.75 -14.42
C ALA A 53 17.54 -10.27 -14.56
N ILE A 54 16.51 -11.07 -14.27
CA ILE A 54 16.54 -12.53 -14.45
C ILE A 54 16.71 -12.88 -15.94
N TYR A 55 15.94 -12.26 -16.83
CA TYR A 55 16.03 -12.49 -18.27
C TYR A 55 17.44 -12.22 -18.80
N LEU A 56 18.02 -11.07 -18.44
CA LEU A 56 19.37 -10.71 -18.83
C LEU A 56 20.38 -11.69 -18.28
N THR A 57 20.26 -12.09 -17.02
CA THR A 57 21.15 -13.08 -16.40
C THR A 57 21.16 -14.39 -17.19
N PHE A 58 19.97 -14.94 -17.50
CA PHE A 58 19.87 -16.16 -18.30
C PHE A 58 20.37 -15.96 -19.73
N LYS A 59 20.07 -14.83 -20.37
CA LYS A 59 20.54 -14.50 -21.72
C LYS A 59 22.06 -14.40 -21.80
N TYR A 60 22.70 -13.73 -20.83
CA TYR A 60 24.15 -13.62 -20.77
C TYR A 60 24.81 -14.97 -20.50
N VAL A 61 24.29 -15.77 -19.57
CA VAL A 61 24.81 -17.11 -19.28
C VAL A 61 24.64 -18.06 -20.48
N SER A 62 23.52 -18.01 -21.20
CA SER A 62 23.32 -18.85 -22.39
C SER A 62 24.24 -18.43 -23.55
N HIS A 63 24.52 -17.14 -23.69
CA HIS A 63 25.40 -16.63 -24.74
C HIS A 63 26.87 -16.94 -24.46
N LEU A 64 27.30 -16.93 -23.20
CA LEU A 64 28.67 -17.26 -22.81
C LEU A 64 29.00 -18.76 -22.92
N LYS A 65 27.98 -19.63 -22.92
CA LYS A 65 28.14 -21.09 -23.02
C LYS A 65 28.25 -21.59 -24.47
N ARG A 66 28.07 -20.72 -25.47
CA ARG A 66 28.28 -21.02 -26.89
C ARG A 66 29.61 -20.46 -27.36
#